data_AF-A0A257MF78-F1
#
_entry.id   AF-A0A257MF78-F1
#
_cell.length_a   1.000
_cell.length_b   1.000
_cell.length_c   1.000
_cell.angle_alpha   90.00
_cell.angle_beta   90.00
_cell.angle_gamma   90.00
#
_symmetry.space_group_name_H-M   'P 1'
#
loop_
_entity.id
_entity.type
_entity.pdbx_description
1 polymer ?
#
loop_
_entity_poly.entity_id
_entity_poly.type
_entity_poly.pdbx_seq_one_letter_code
_entity_poly.pdbx_strand_id
1 'polypeptide(L)'
;MAGVTRPLRIIALADLHDCRAMLDRLQGIDADLIAFCGDLHNGGSRETALPAALALARMGPPVIIVPGNMDHRDFVPHLWKEAGLLML
;
A
#
# COMPACT_ATOMS: atom_id res chain seq x y z
N MET A 1 -12.22 -3.03 -34.63
CA MET A 1 -11.85 -1.92 -33.72
C MET A 1 -10.43 -2.16 -33.25
N ALA A 2 -9.49 -1.29 -33.58
CA ALA A 2 -8.15 -1.36 -33.00
C ALA A 2 -8.31 -1.06 -31.50
N GLY A 3 -8.11 -2.08 -30.66
CA GLY A 3 -8.15 -1.90 -29.21
C GLY A 3 -7.09 -0.88 -28.82
N VAL A 4 -7.50 0.22 -28.21
CA VAL A 4 -6.57 1.18 -27.62
C VAL A 4 -5.91 0.44 -26.45
N THR A 5 -4.71 -0.08 -26.66
CA THR A 5 -3.88 -0.62 -25.57
C THR A 5 -3.34 0.57 -24.81
N ARG A 6 -4.09 1.07 -23.83
CA ARG A 6 -3.57 2.10 -22.94
C ARG A 6 -2.36 1.53 -22.18
N PRO A 7 -1.29 2.32 -21.97
CA PRO A 7 -0.15 1.87 -21.17
C PRO A 7 -0.58 1.43 -19.78
N LEU A 8 0.08 0.40 -19.25
CA LEU A 8 -0.02 0.02 -17.83
C LEU A 8 0.54 1.16 -16.98
N ARG A 9 -0.22 1.63 -15.99
CA ARG A 9 0.19 2.69 -15.06
C ARG A 9 0.40 2.11 -13.67
N ILE A 10 1.64 2.13 -13.21
CA ILE A 10 2.02 1.71 -11.86
C ILE A 10 2.48 2.93 -11.08
N ILE A 11 1.97 3.10 -9.87
CA ILE A 11 2.47 4.10 -8.93
C ILE A 11 3.31 3.39 -7.89
N ALA A 12 4.56 3.84 -7.73
CA ALA A 12 5.44 3.37 -6.67
C ALA A 12 5.39 4.36 -5.49
N LEU A 13 5.20 3.83 -4.28
CA LEU A 13 5.21 4.55 -3.01
C LEU A 13 6.14 3.84 -2.02
N ALA A 14 6.65 4.56 -1.03
CA ALA A 14 7.45 4.01 0.07
C ALA A 14 7.40 4.99 1.26
N ASP A 15 7.90 4.56 2.41
CA ASP A 15 8.22 5.43 3.56
C ASP A 15 7.02 6.29 4.02
N LEU A 16 5.84 5.68 4.16
CA LEU A 16 4.66 6.39 4.65
C LEU A 16 4.73 6.63 6.16
N HIS A 17 5.35 5.72 6.93
CA HIS A 17 5.47 5.81 8.39
C HIS A 17 4.15 6.17 9.09
N ASP A 18 3.07 5.45 8.75
CA ASP A 18 1.70 5.68 9.25
C ASP A 18 1.10 7.08 8.97
N CYS A 19 1.74 7.90 8.12
CA CYS A 19 1.28 9.25 7.74
C CYS A 19 0.13 9.23 6.71
N ARG A 20 -1.02 8.67 7.13
CA ARG A 20 -2.20 8.40 6.27
C ARG A 20 -2.71 9.61 5.48
N ALA A 21 -2.59 10.83 6.01
CA ALA A 21 -3.01 12.05 5.33
C ALA A 21 -2.28 12.29 3.99
N MET A 22 -1.13 11.65 3.77
CA MET A 22 -0.43 11.69 2.48
C MET A 22 -1.15 10.90 1.39
N LEU A 23 -1.88 9.83 1.76
CA LEU A 23 -2.66 9.02 0.82
C LEU A 23 -3.87 9.79 0.27
N ASP A 24 -4.43 10.71 1.05
CA ASP A 24 -5.56 11.56 0.63
C ASP A 24 -5.20 12.40 -0.62
N ARG A 25 -3.91 12.75 -0.78
CA ARG A 25 -3.40 13.50 -1.94
C ARG A 25 -3.39 12.68 -3.24
N LEU A 26 -3.53 11.37 -3.13
CA LEU A 26 -3.50 10.40 -4.23
C LEU A 26 -4.89 9.81 -4.52
N GLN A 27 -5.94 10.27 -3.83
CA GLN A 27 -7.31 9.82 -4.07
C GLN A 27 -7.74 10.08 -5.51
N GLY A 28 -8.32 9.08 -6.16
CA GLY A 28 -8.79 9.17 -7.55
C GLY A 28 -7.69 9.14 -8.62
N ILE A 29 -6.45 8.79 -8.25
CA ILE A 29 -5.36 8.67 -9.21
C ILE A 29 -5.61 7.54 -10.22
N ASP A 30 -5.34 7.81 -11.50
CA ASP A 30 -5.46 6.82 -12.58
C ASP A 30 -4.23 5.89 -12.58
N ALA A 31 -4.41 4.73 -11.95
CA ALA A 31 -3.42 3.66 -11.88
C ALA A 31 -4.07 2.29 -11.93
N ASP A 32 -3.35 1.35 -12.52
CA ASP A 32 -3.72 -0.06 -12.57
C ASP A 32 -3.22 -0.82 -11.34
N LEU A 33 -2.18 -0.30 -10.70
CA LEU A 33 -1.44 -0.95 -9.63
C LEU A 33 -0.71 0.07 -8.76
N ILE A 34 -0.66 -0.19 -7.46
CA ILE A 34 0.25 0.48 -6.53
C ILE A 34 1.33 -0.53 -6.10
N ALA A 35 2.59 -0.16 -6.27
CA ALA A 35 3.73 -0.87 -5.69
C ALA A 35 4.20 -0.11 -4.44
N PHE A 36 4.16 -0.76 -3.28
CA PHE A 36 4.53 -0.17 -2.01
C PHE A 36 5.83 -0.80 -1.50
N CYS A 37 6.90 -0.02 -1.48
CA CYS A 37 8.28 -0.50 -1.39
C CYS A 37 8.86 -0.41 0.03
N GLY A 38 8.06 -0.70 1.05
CA GLY A 38 8.47 -0.73 2.45
C GLY A 38 8.16 0.53 3.26
N ASP A 39 8.30 0.38 4.58
CA ASP A 39 8.08 1.39 5.60
C ASP A 39 6.68 2.00 5.52
N LEU A 40 5.68 1.13 5.40
CA LEU A 40 4.28 1.52 5.54
C LEU A 40 4.01 1.99 6.98
N HIS A 41 4.59 1.27 7.94
CA HIS A 41 4.43 1.49 9.38
C HIS A 41 5.63 2.18 10.00
N ASN A 42 5.47 2.62 11.24
CA ASN A 42 6.51 3.34 11.97
C ASN A 42 7.02 2.58 13.22
N GLY A 43 7.27 1.27 13.10
CA GLY A 43 7.83 0.45 14.18
C GLY A 43 6.89 0.25 15.38
N GLY A 44 5.60 0.49 15.19
CA GLY A 44 4.58 0.35 16.23
C GLY A 44 4.06 -1.09 16.42
N SER A 45 2.97 -1.21 17.17
CA SER A 45 2.25 -2.48 17.32
C SER A 45 1.29 -2.72 16.15
N ARG A 46 0.74 -3.94 16.10
CA ARG A 46 -0.29 -4.33 15.13
C ARG A 46 -1.50 -3.39 15.17
N GLU A 47 -1.93 -2.97 16.36
CA GLU A 47 -3.07 -2.07 16.55
C GLU A 47 -2.80 -0.69 15.97
N THR A 48 -1.58 -0.17 16.14
CA THR A 48 -1.18 1.13 15.59
C THR A 48 -0.95 1.08 14.07
N ALA A 49 -0.56 -0.08 13.55
CA ALA A 49 -0.30 -0.30 12.13
C ALA A 49 -1.58 -0.50 11.30
N LEU A 50 -2.61 -1.12 11.89
CA LEU A 50 -3.86 -1.46 11.19
C LEU A 50 -4.50 -0.29 10.42
N PRO A 51 -4.62 0.93 10.97
CA PRO A 51 -5.25 2.03 10.26
C PRO A 51 -4.52 2.43 8.96
N ALA A 52 -3.19 2.31 8.90
CA ALA A 52 -2.41 2.64 7.71
C ALA A 52 -2.57 1.57 6.62
N ALA A 53 -2.54 0.28 6.99
CA ALA A 53 -2.79 -0.81 6.06
C ALA A 53 -4.19 -0.72 5.43
N LEU A 54 -5.22 -0.44 6.25
CA LEU A 54 -6.57 -0.25 5.76
C LEU A 54 -6.73 1.01 4.90
N ALA A 55 -6.00 2.08 5.18
CA ALA A 55 -6.03 3.29 4.36
C ALA A 55 -5.44 3.03 2.97
N LEU A 56 -4.28 2.36 2.92
CA LEU A 56 -3.63 1.99 1.66
C LEU A 56 -4.50 1.04 0.82
N ALA A 57 -5.12 0.04 1.45
CA ALA A 57 -6.01 -0.91 0.76
C ALA A 57 -7.25 -0.24 0.13
N ARG A 58 -7.71 0.88 0.69
CA ARG A 58 -8.89 1.63 0.19
C ARG A 58 -8.57 2.60 -0.96
N MET A 59 -7.34 2.64 -1.45
CA MET A 59 -6.95 3.55 -2.54
C MET A 59 -7.65 3.25 -3.88
N GLY A 60 -8.16 2.03 -4.07
CA GLY A 60 -8.88 1.60 -5.26
C GLY A 60 -8.09 0.58 -6.08
N PRO A 61 -6.93 0.94 -6.66
CA PRO A 61 -6.09 -0.02 -7.35
C PRO A 61 -5.56 -1.12 -6.41
N PRO A 62 -5.29 -2.33 -6.92
CA PRO A 62 -4.60 -3.36 -6.15
C PRO A 62 -3.23 -2.85 -5.68
N VAL A 63 -2.84 -3.26 -4.47
CA VAL A 63 -1.58 -2.88 -3.86
C VAL A 63 -0.71 -4.10 -3.72
N ILE A 64 0.49 -4.05 -4.31
CA ILE A 64 1.56 -5.00 -4.08
C ILE A 64 2.55 -4.37 -3.09
N ILE A 65 2.98 -5.11 -2.06
CA ILE A 65 3.79 -4.57 -0.97
C ILE A 65 4.94 -5.49 -0.56
N VAL A 66 6.06 -4.90 -0.17
CA VAL A 66 7.20 -5.57 0.50
C VAL A 66 7.52 -4.85 1.81
N PRO A 67 8.07 -5.56 2.83
CA PRO A 67 8.42 -4.94 4.11
C PRO A 67 9.73 -4.16 4.09
N GLY A 68 9.70 -3.00 4.74
CA GLY A 68 10.89 -2.24 5.14
C GLY A 68 11.33 -2.55 6.57
N ASN A 69 12.27 -1.77 7.10
CA ASN A 69 12.81 -1.97 8.44
C ASN A 69 11.87 -1.52 9.57
N MET A 70 10.90 -0.65 9.28
CA MET A 70 9.90 -0.19 10.24
C MET A 70 8.65 -1.08 10.27
N ASP A 71 8.56 -2.04 9.35
CA ASP A 71 7.47 -3.00 9.24
C ASP A 71 7.78 -4.27 10.05
N HIS A 72 7.17 -4.41 11.23
CA HIS A 72 7.41 -5.52 12.15
C HIS A 72 7.00 -6.88 11.57
N ARG A 73 7.99 -7.70 11.21
CA ARG A 73 7.84 -9.02 10.57
C ARG A 73 6.92 -9.98 11.31
N ASP A 74 6.78 -9.82 12.63
CA ASP A 74 5.96 -10.69 13.47
C ASP A 74 4.46 -10.59 13.16
N PHE A 75 3.99 -9.43 12.70
CA PHE A 75 2.56 -9.22 12.44
C PHE A 75 2.23 -8.68 11.05
N VAL A 76 3.15 -7.99 10.36
CA VAL A 76 2.83 -7.34 9.08
C VAL A 76 2.36 -8.31 7.99
N PRO A 77 2.91 -9.53 7.82
CA PRO A 77 2.43 -10.43 6.77
C PRO A 77 0.94 -10.80 6.93
N HIS A 78 0.53 -11.05 8.18
CA HIS A 78 -0.86 -11.40 8.49
C HIS A 78 -1.77 -10.17 8.37
N LEU A 79 -1.34 -9.04 8.94
CA LEU A 79 -2.07 -7.78 8.92
C LEU A 79 -2.36 -7.31 7.49
N TRP A 80 -1.35 -7.36 6.62
CA TRP A 80 -1.47 -6.92 5.24
C TRP A 80 -2.38 -7.82 4.43
N LYS A 81 -2.27 -9.14 4.62
CA LYS A 81 -3.17 -10.10 3.99
C LYS A 81 -4.63 -9.85 4.39
N GLU A 82 -4.91 -9.60 5.67
CA GLU A 82 -6.27 -9.28 6.15
C GLU A 82 -6.78 -7.94 5.63
N ALA A 83 -5.89 -6.96 5.50
CA ALA A 83 -6.23 -5.65 4.92
C ALA A 83 -6.49 -5.72 3.40
N GLY A 84 -6.11 -6.81 2.73
CA GLY A 84 -6.27 -6.99 1.29
C GLY A 84 -5.08 -6.53 0.45
N LEU A 85 -3.90 -6.35 1.06
CA LEU A 85 -2.65 -6.05 0.35
C LEU A 85 -2.00 -7.35 -0.14
N LEU A 86 -1.37 -7.29 -1.32
CA LEU A 86 -0.69 -8.42 -1.94
C LEU A 86 0.80 -8.37 -1.60
N MET A 87 1.23 -9.16 -0.62
CA MET A 87 2.64 -9.23 -0.24
C MET A 87 3.44 -10.04 -1.27
N LEU A 88 4.62 -9.54 -1.68
CA LEU A 88 5.62 -10.30 -2.45
C LEU A 88 6.63 -11.00 -1.56
#